data_AF-A0A1J4K150-F1
#
_entry.id   AF-A0A1J4K150-F1
#
_cell.length_a   1.000
_cell.length_b   1.000
_cell.length_c   1.000
_cell.angle_alpha   90.00
_cell.angle_beta   90.00
_cell.angle_gamma   90.00
#
_symmetry.space_group_name_H-M   'P 1'
#
loop_
_entity.id
_entity.type
_entity.pdbx_description
1 polymer ?
#
loop_
_entity_poly.entity_id
_entity_poly.type
_entity_poly.pdbx_seq_one_letter_code
_entity_poly.pdbx_strand_id
1 'polypeptide(L)'
;MDKENTESRKNVPPKKTRGQGSEAQRVNNRLNGFNPEESAVWKEIKQRFSSGITHGELKSIATLICSRLNLKLDRDASRDNRVLIKWFDENWGEIKKIIDQIQIHDENKEPITAERESID
;
A
#
# COMPACT_ATOMS: atom_id res chain seq x y z
N MET A 1 4.14 -52.75 40.48
CA MET A 1 2.83 -52.07 40.36
C MET A 1 2.98 -50.75 41.10
N ASP A 2 3.10 -49.56 40.50
CA ASP A 2 3.10 -49.10 39.12
C ASP A 2 3.84 -47.76 39.08
N LYS A 3 4.49 -47.49 37.95
CA LYS A 3 5.17 -46.22 37.63
C LYS A 3 4.16 -45.20 37.10
N GLU A 4 4.60 -43.93 37.08
CA GLU A 4 4.12 -42.86 36.18
C GLU A 4 2.70 -42.33 36.49
N ASN A 5 2.26 -41.10 36.22
CA ASN A 5 2.69 -39.89 35.51
C ASN A 5 1.61 -38.86 35.93
N THR A 6 1.85 -37.57 36.12
CA THR A 6 1.56 -36.56 35.08
C THR A 6 2.10 -35.20 35.52
N GLU A 7 3.32 -34.90 35.11
CA GLU A 7 3.78 -33.52 34.96
C GLU A 7 3.61 -33.16 33.48
N SER A 8 2.60 -32.35 33.17
CA SER A 8 2.41 -31.80 31.83
C SER A 8 1.74 -30.43 31.92
N ARG A 9 2.47 -29.46 32.49
CA ARG A 9 2.16 -28.04 32.27
C ARG A 9 2.56 -27.68 30.84
N LYS A 10 1.55 -27.43 30.01
CA LYS A 10 1.65 -27.09 28.59
C LYS A 10 2.59 -25.89 28.38
N ASN A 11 3.67 -26.08 27.62
CA ASN A 11 4.47 -25.00 27.05
C ASN A 11 3.61 -24.24 26.02
N VAL A 12 2.97 -23.14 26.43
CA VAL A 12 2.30 -22.22 25.50
C VAL A 12 3.37 -21.34 24.86
N PRO A 13 3.56 -21.36 23.53
CA PRO A 13 4.54 -20.49 22.88
C PRO A 13 4.19 -19.02 23.17
N PRO A 14 5.18 -18.15 23.40
CA PRO A 14 4.94 -16.76 23.74
C PRO A 14 4.10 -16.09 22.64
N LYS A 15 3.03 -15.40 23.05
CA LYS A 15 2.19 -14.62 22.13
C LYS A 15 3.09 -13.60 21.41
N LYS A 16 3.24 -13.77 20.09
CA LYS A 16 3.97 -12.81 19.26
C LYS A 16 3.35 -11.42 19.44
N THR A 17 4.19 -10.43 19.70
CA THR A 17 3.79 -9.03 19.82
C THR A 17 3.38 -8.48 18.44
N ARG A 18 2.49 -7.48 18.41
CA ARG A 18 2.07 -6.83 17.15
C ARG A 18 3.32 -6.26 16.46
N GLY A 19 3.57 -6.63 15.20
CA GLY A 19 4.77 -6.21 14.44
C GLY A 19 5.86 -7.27 14.28
N GLN A 20 5.77 -8.43 14.93
CA GLN A 20 6.72 -9.55 14.75
C GLN A 20 6.18 -10.67 13.86
N GLY A 21 5.02 -10.45 13.23
CA GLY A 21 4.49 -11.36 12.21
C GLY A 21 5.30 -11.30 10.93
N SER A 22 5.32 -12.39 10.16
CA SER A 22 5.98 -12.46 8.86
C SER A 22 5.52 -11.35 7.91
N GLU A 23 4.27 -10.90 8.02
CA GLU A 23 3.73 -9.77 7.26
C GLU A 23 4.47 -8.45 7.56
N ALA A 24 4.68 -8.14 8.84
CA ALA A 24 5.35 -6.90 9.24
C ALA A 24 6.83 -6.89 8.81
N GLN A 25 7.49 -8.05 8.88
CA GLN A 25 8.85 -8.20 8.37
C GLN A 25 8.92 -7.99 6.85
N ARG A 26 7.97 -8.54 6.08
CA ARG A 26 7.92 -8.31 4.62
C ARG A 26 7.72 -6.84 4.27
N VAL A 27 6.79 -6.17 4.95
CA VAL A 27 6.53 -4.73 4.74
C VAL A 27 7.78 -3.91 5.05
N ASN A 28 8.42 -4.18 6.19
CA ASN A 28 9.64 -3.46 6.58
C ASN A 28 10.79 -3.70 5.61
N ASN A 29 10.98 -4.96 5.18
CA ASN A 29 12.00 -5.32 4.19
C ASN A 29 11.73 -4.70 2.84
N ARG A 30 10.46 -4.62 2.42
CA ARG A 30 10.11 -3.93 1.18
C ARG A 30 10.37 -2.46 1.31
N LEU A 31 9.97 -1.77 2.38
CA LEU A 31 10.24 -0.33 2.54
C LEU A 31 11.75 -0.07 2.59
N ASN A 32 12.52 -0.84 3.35
CA ASN A 32 13.99 -0.75 3.42
C ASN A 32 14.51 0.69 3.57
N GLY A 33 13.93 1.47 4.49
CA GLY A 33 14.27 2.88 4.69
C GLY A 33 13.64 3.85 3.68
N PHE A 34 12.79 3.38 2.77
CA PHE A 34 12.01 4.25 1.88
C PHE A 34 11.11 5.19 2.68
N ASN A 35 11.23 6.49 2.38
CA ASN A 35 10.39 7.53 2.93
C ASN A 35 9.38 8.02 1.86
N PRO A 36 8.09 7.69 1.99
CA PRO A 36 7.06 8.09 1.03
C PRO A 36 6.95 9.62 0.85
N GLU A 37 7.16 10.40 1.90
CA GLU A 37 7.03 11.87 1.85
C GLU A 37 8.13 12.53 1.01
N GLU A 38 9.27 11.86 0.87
CA GLU A 38 10.40 12.33 0.07
C GLU A 38 10.34 11.84 -1.39
N SER A 39 9.49 10.85 -1.70
CA SER A 39 9.37 10.29 -3.04
C SER A 39 8.92 11.34 -4.05
N ALA A 40 9.70 11.50 -5.13
CA ALA A 40 9.34 12.35 -6.26
C ALA A 40 8.08 11.84 -6.96
N VAL A 41 7.92 10.52 -7.03
CA VAL A 41 6.73 9.87 -7.60
C VAL A 41 5.49 10.20 -6.79
N TRP A 42 5.59 10.18 -5.46
CA TRP A 42 4.47 10.57 -4.61
C TRP A 42 4.06 12.03 -4.82
N LYS A 43 5.03 12.92 -4.99
CA LYS A 43 4.78 14.33 -5.29
C LYS A 43 4.07 14.50 -6.64
N GLU A 44 4.50 13.79 -7.68
CA GLU A 44 3.82 13.82 -8.99
C GLU A 44 2.38 13.29 -8.90
N ILE A 45 2.15 12.19 -8.17
CA ILE A 45 0.80 11.63 -7.96
C ILE A 45 -0.11 12.64 -7.26
N LYS A 46 0.36 13.27 -6.18
CA LYS A 46 -0.42 14.29 -5.45
C LYS A 46 -0.72 15.51 -6.32
N GLN A 47 0.25 16.00 -7.08
CA GLN A 47 0.03 17.12 -8.00
C GLN A 47 -1.04 16.81 -9.05
N ARG A 48 -1.10 15.55 -9.49
CA ARG A 48 -2.05 15.12 -10.52
C ARG A 48 -3.47 14.95 -9.99
N PHE A 49 -3.60 14.23 -8.88
CA PHE A 49 -4.91 13.73 -8.41
C PHE A 49 -5.46 14.48 -7.20
N SER A 50 -4.66 15.33 -6.53
CA SER A 50 -4.90 16.04 -5.25
C SER A 50 -4.01 15.54 -4.11
N SER A 51 -3.62 16.44 -3.20
CA SER A 51 -2.96 16.09 -1.93
C SER A 51 -3.84 15.23 -1.03
N GLY A 52 -5.16 15.38 -1.16
CA GLY A 52 -6.16 14.66 -0.39
C GLY A 52 -6.49 13.26 -0.91
N ILE A 53 -5.75 12.73 -1.91
CA ILE A 53 -6.03 11.40 -2.47
C ILE A 53 -6.00 10.32 -1.37
N THR A 54 -7.10 9.60 -1.25
CA THR A 54 -7.27 8.53 -0.27
C THR A 54 -6.54 7.27 -0.70
N HIS A 55 -6.25 6.39 0.27
CA HIS A 55 -5.66 5.08 -0.02
C HIS A 55 -6.55 4.25 -0.97
N GLY A 56 -7.88 4.34 -0.83
CA GLY A 56 -8.83 3.61 -1.68
C GLY A 56 -8.78 4.05 -3.14
N GLU A 57 -8.69 5.36 -3.38
CA GLU A 57 -8.53 5.94 -4.72
C GLU A 57 -7.17 5.55 -5.31
N LEU A 58 -6.09 5.74 -4.54
CA LEU A 58 -4.74 5.38 -4.98
C LEU A 58 -4.63 3.89 -5.36
N LYS A 59 -5.28 3.02 -4.58
CA LYS A 59 -5.36 1.58 -4.87
C LYS A 59 -6.20 1.29 -6.12
N SER A 60 -7.27 2.03 -6.34
CA SER A 60 -8.10 1.89 -7.55
C SER A 60 -7.31 2.26 -8.80
N ILE A 61 -6.52 3.34 -8.74
CA ILE A 61 -5.57 3.72 -9.80
C ILE A 61 -4.55 2.61 -10.04
N ALA A 62 -3.90 2.10 -8.98
CA ALA A 62 -2.92 1.03 -9.10
C ALA A 62 -3.53 -0.23 -9.75
N THR A 63 -4.77 -0.57 -9.40
CA THR A 63 -5.50 -1.71 -9.96
C THR A 63 -5.80 -1.51 -11.45
N LEU A 64 -6.21 -0.31 -11.85
CA LEU A 64 -6.43 0.05 -13.26
C LEU A 64 -5.12 0.02 -14.07
N ILE A 65 -4.04 0.53 -13.49
CA ILE A 65 -2.70 0.46 -14.11
C ILE A 65 -2.28 -1.00 -14.31
N CYS A 66 -2.49 -1.85 -13.31
CA CYS A 66 -2.18 -3.27 -13.41
C CYS A 66 -2.92 -3.95 -14.56
N SER A 67 -4.20 -3.63 -14.76
CA SER A 67 -4.97 -4.20 -15.87
C SER A 67 -4.53 -3.68 -17.25
N ARG A 68 -3.99 -2.45 -17.32
CA ARG A 68 -3.49 -1.85 -18.58
C ARG A 68 -2.06 -2.27 -18.95
N LEU A 69 -1.17 -2.40 -17.96
CA LEU A 69 0.25 -2.70 -18.17
C LEU A 69 0.61 -4.17 -17.89
N ASN A 70 -0.38 -5.00 -17.58
CA ASN A 70 -0.19 -6.38 -17.15
C ASN A 70 0.78 -6.51 -15.95
N LEU A 71 0.76 -5.50 -15.06
CA LEU A 71 1.47 -5.51 -13.79
C LEU A 71 0.63 -6.22 -12.71
N LYS A 72 1.28 -6.61 -11.62
CA LYS A 72 0.60 -7.20 -10.47
C LYS A 72 0.72 -6.29 -9.26
N LEU A 73 -0.42 -5.90 -8.71
CA LEU A 73 -0.48 -5.27 -7.40
C LEU A 73 -0.44 -6.37 -6.34
N ASP A 74 0.64 -6.42 -5.57
CA ASP A 74 0.80 -7.38 -4.51
C ASP A 74 -0.07 -7.03 -3.28
N ARG A 75 -0.31 -8.04 -2.44
CA ARG A 75 -1.18 -7.91 -1.29
C ARG A 75 -0.69 -6.87 -0.29
N ASP A 76 0.62 -6.74 -0.10
CA ASP A 76 1.20 -5.84 0.89
C ASP A 76 1.03 -4.37 0.40
N ALA A 77 1.28 -4.08 -0.88
CA ALA A 77 0.96 -2.79 -1.51
C ALA A 77 -0.55 -2.47 -1.47
N SER A 78 -1.41 -3.48 -1.63
CA SER A 78 -2.87 -3.28 -1.59
C SER A 78 -3.45 -2.96 -0.19
N ARG A 79 -2.63 -3.05 0.87
CA ARG A 79 -3.05 -2.94 2.29
C ARG A 79 -2.31 -1.86 3.08
N ASP A 80 -1.09 -1.49 2.71
CA ASP A 80 -0.30 -0.44 3.39
C ASP A 80 0.00 0.69 2.42
N ASN A 81 -0.40 1.92 2.78
CA ASN A 81 -0.25 3.07 1.90
C ASN A 81 1.21 3.38 1.55
N ARG A 82 2.15 3.16 2.48
CA ARG A 82 3.57 3.41 2.25
C ARG A 82 4.13 2.42 1.24
N VAL A 83 3.70 1.16 1.35
CA VAL A 83 4.07 0.10 0.41
C VAL A 83 3.43 0.34 -0.96
N LEU A 84 2.21 0.86 -1.00
CA LEU A 84 1.56 1.27 -2.25
C LEU A 84 2.35 2.36 -2.96
N ILE A 85 2.73 3.43 -2.24
CA ILE A 85 3.55 4.51 -2.78
C ILE A 85 4.90 3.96 -3.28
N LYS A 86 5.52 3.05 -2.52
CA LYS A 86 6.75 2.39 -2.96
C LYS A 86 6.54 1.56 -4.23
N TRP A 87 5.42 0.83 -4.34
CA TRP A 87 5.09 0.09 -5.56
C TRP A 87 4.98 1.02 -6.78
N PHE A 88 4.38 2.21 -6.62
CA PHE A 88 4.36 3.22 -7.68
C PHE A 88 5.77 3.67 -8.05
N ASP A 89 6.61 3.95 -7.06
CA ASP A 89 8.00 4.36 -7.24
C ASP A 89 8.81 3.31 -8.03
N GLU A 90 8.67 2.04 -7.66
CA GLU A 90 9.32 0.89 -8.31
C GLU A 90 8.88 0.68 -9.78
N ASN A 91 7.64 1.05 -10.12
CA ASN A 91 7.05 0.81 -11.44
C ASN A 91 6.88 2.11 -12.26
N TRP A 92 7.39 3.24 -11.76
CA TRP A 92 7.08 4.56 -12.30
C TRP A 92 7.42 4.73 -13.78
N GLY A 93 8.50 4.09 -14.25
CA GLY A 93 8.92 4.16 -15.65
C GLY A 93 7.84 3.73 -16.65
N GLU A 94 7.06 2.70 -16.31
CA GLU A 94 5.94 2.24 -17.14
C GLU A 94 4.64 3.00 -16.79
N ILE A 95 4.42 3.27 -15.51
CA ILE A 95 3.21 3.98 -15.04
C ILE A 95 3.13 5.38 -15.64
N LYS A 96 4.25 6.12 -15.68
CA LYS A 96 4.29 7.50 -16.18
C LYS A 96 3.76 7.63 -17.60
N LYS A 97 3.88 6.58 -18.43
CA LYS A 97 3.41 6.59 -19.83
C LYS A 97 1.89 6.60 -19.96
N ILE A 98 1.16 6.08 -18.97
CA ILE A 98 -0.30 5.92 -19.03
C ILE A 98 -1.03 6.69 -17.95
N ILE A 99 -0.34 7.12 -16.89
CA ILE A 99 -0.96 7.86 -15.79
C ILE A 99 -1.59 9.15 -16.30
N ASP A 100 -1.09 9.69 -17.43
CA ASP A 100 -1.69 10.80 -18.15
C ASP A 100 -3.11 10.62 -18.65
N GLN A 101 -3.51 9.38 -18.86
CA GLN A 101 -4.79 9.02 -19.44
C GLN A 101 -5.80 8.57 -18.36
N ILE A 102 -5.38 8.56 -17.09
CA ILE A 102 -6.22 8.11 -15.98
C ILE A 102 -6.89 9.32 -15.36
N GLN A 103 -8.23 9.31 -15.37
CA GLN A 103 -9.06 10.24 -14.63
C GLN A 103 -9.86 9.47 -13.60
N ILE A 104 -9.71 9.86 -12.34
CA ILE A 104 -10.50 9.34 -11.23
C ILE A 104 -11.70 10.26 -11.00
N HIS A 105 -12.82 9.63 -10.66
CA HIS A 105 -14.03 10.35 -10.28
C HIS A 105 -14.42 9.91 -8.88
N ASP A 106 -15.04 10.82 -8.14
CA ASP A 106 -15.62 10.53 -6.84
C ASP A 106 -16.97 9.80 -6.97
N GLU A 107 -17.63 9.61 -5.83
CA GLU A 107 -18.98 9.03 -5.75
C GLU A 107 -20.05 9.80 -6.53
N ASN A 108 -19.85 11.11 -6.74
CA ASN A 108 -20.73 11.99 -7.50
C ASN A 108 -20.39 12.01 -8.99
N LYS A 109 -19.38 11.24 -9.42
CA LYS A 109 -18.78 11.23 -10.78
C LYS A 109 -18.04 12.52 -11.13
N GLU A 110 -17.72 13.35 -10.16
CA GLU A 110 -16.92 14.55 -10.34
C GLU A 110 -15.43 14.18 -10.37
N PRO A 111 -14.63 14.78 -11.27
CA PRO A 111 -13.22 14.48 -11.37
C PRO A 111 -12.49 14.90 -10.09
N ILE A 112 -11.63 14.03 -9.57
CA ILE A 112 -10.77 14.35 -8.43
C ILE A 112 -9.50 14.96 -8.97
N THR A 113 -9.42 16.29 -8.90
CA THR A 113 -8.26 17.09 -9.30
C THR A 113 -7.75 17.88 -8.09
N ALA A 114 -6.55 18.44 -8.20
CA ALA A 114 -5.97 19.32 -7.19
C ALA A 114 -6.84 20.58 -6.89
N GLU A 115 -7.78 20.93 -7.78
CA GLU A 115 -8.67 22.08 -7.63
C GLU A 115 -9.73 21.91 -6.52
N ARG A 116 -9.94 20.68 -6.04
CA ARG A 116 -10.81 20.39 -4.89
C ARG A 116 -10.38 21.09 -3.60
N GLU A 117 -9.13 21.52 -3.51
CA GLU A 117 -8.60 22.21 -2.32
C GLU A 117 -8.92 23.72 -2.29
N SER A 118 -9.66 24.24 -3.28
CA SER A 118 -10.02 25.67 -3.39
C SER A 118 -11.47 25.99 -3.01
N ILE A 119 -12.21 25.04 -2.45
CA ILE A 119 -13.57 25.26 -1.95
C ILE A 119 -13.56 25.07 -0.43
N ASP A 120 -13.22 26.14 0.27
CA ASP A 120 -13.52 26.37 1.70
C ASP A 120 -14.34 27.67 1.82
#